data_AF-A0AAU8JCI9-F1
#
_entry.id   AF-A0AAU8JCI9-F1
#
_cell.length_a   1.000
_cell.length_b   1.000
_cell.length_c   1.000
_cell.angle_alpha   90.00
_cell.angle_beta   90.00
_cell.angle_gamma   90.00
#
_symmetry.space_group_name_H-M   'P 1'
#
loop_
_entity.id
_entity.type
_entity.pdbx_description
1 polymer ?
#
loop_
_entity_poly.entity_id
_entity_poly.type
_entity_poly.pdbx_seq_one_letter_code
_entity_poly.pdbx_strand_id
1 'polypeptide(L)'
;MNSTDNSPRSDKSSAVAISITKLQDQLNDLLKQLSPERLQVLVDFAAYLADTESETATQELLAIPGLLERIKQNQATPKTDYTNWRNIRSDVLSSRVG
;
A
#
# COMPACT_ATOMS: atom_id res chain seq x y z
N MET A 1 48.46 -18.39 -17.28
CA MET A 1 48.01 -17.13 -16.66
C MET A 1 46.53 -16.94 -17.00
N ASN A 2 45.74 -16.59 -15.97
CA ASN A 2 44.29 -16.33 -15.95
C ASN A 2 43.31 -17.52 -16.13
N SER A 3 43.11 -18.30 -15.07
CA SER A 3 41.82 -18.95 -14.81
C SER A 3 40.97 -17.97 -14.01
N THR A 4 40.08 -17.24 -14.69
CA THR A 4 39.00 -16.51 -14.02
C THR A 4 38.02 -17.53 -13.45
N ASP A 5 38.12 -17.73 -12.13
CA ASP A 5 37.12 -18.34 -11.27
C ASP A 5 35.86 -17.48 -11.30
N ASN A 6 34.93 -17.87 -12.15
CA ASN A 6 33.59 -17.30 -12.18
C ASN A 6 32.66 -18.24 -11.41
N SER A 7 32.94 -18.47 -10.13
CA SER A 7 31.93 -19.00 -9.22
C SER A 7 30.74 -18.05 -9.19
N PRO A 8 29.50 -18.52 -9.41
CA PRO A 8 28.32 -17.70 -9.22
C PRO A 8 28.29 -17.30 -7.75
N ARG A 9 28.52 -16.00 -7.52
CA ARG A 9 28.26 -15.31 -6.26
C ARG A 9 26.86 -15.74 -5.82
N SER A 10 26.82 -16.56 -4.78
CA SER A 10 25.57 -17.01 -4.18
C SER A 10 24.90 -15.77 -3.62
N ASP A 11 24.07 -15.15 -4.44
CA ASP A 11 23.23 -14.03 -4.05
C ASP A 11 22.32 -14.55 -2.94
N LYS A 12 22.67 -14.19 -1.71
CA LYS A 12 21.89 -14.31 -0.48
C LYS A 12 20.61 -13.46 -0.52
N SER A 13 19.99 -13.36 -1.70
CA SER A 13 18.71 -12.69 -1.96
C SER A 13 17.63 -13.71 -2.29
N SER A 14 17.71 -14.91 -1.69
CA SER A 14 16.70 -15.98 -1.84
C SER A 14 15.98 -16.30 -0.53
N ALA A 15 16.29 -15.59 0.57
CA ALA A 15 15.52 -15.67 1.79
C ALA A 15 14.51 -14.52 1.83
N VAL A 16 13.23 -14.87 1.86
CA VAL A 16 12.08 -13.98 2.11
C VAL A 16 11.52 -13.23 0.90
N ALA A 17 11.25 -13.96 -0.19
CA ALA A 17 10.02 -13.71 -0.95
C ALA A 17 9.02 -14.81 -0.61
N ILE A 18 8.54 -14.83 0.64
CA ILE A 18 7.43 -15.72 0.99
C ILE A 18 6.23 -15.17 0.23
N SER A 19 5.65 -15.98 -0.66
CA SER A 19 4.44 -15.59 -1.37
C SER A 19 3.32 -15.30 -0.37
N ILE A 20 2.54 -14.24 -0.62
CA ILE A 20 1.40 -13.84 0.23
C ILE A 20 0.49 -15.03 0.52
N THR A 21 0.24 -15.86 -0.50
CA THR A 21 -0.52 -17.11 -0.38
C THR A 21 0.06 -18.06 0.66
N LYS A 22 1.38 -18.25 0.69
CA LYS A 22 2.03 -19.12 1.66
C LYS A 22 1.91 -18.59 3.09
N LEU A 23 1.98 -17.26 3.28
CA LEU A 23 1.74 -16.65 4.59
C LEU A 23 0.30 -16.83 5.06
N GLN A 24 -0.68 -16.70 4.15
CA GLN A 24 -2.09 -16.92 4.45
C GLN A 24 -2.38 -18.37 4.84
N ASP A 25 -1.79 -19.33 4.12
CA ASP A 25 -1.94 -20.76 4.42
C ASP A 25 -1.36 -21.10 5.81
N GLN A 26 -0.15 -20.62 6.10
CA GLN A 26 0.49 -20.82 7.40
C GLN A 26 -0.33 -20.21 8.55
N LEU A 27 -0.89 -19.01 8.34
CA LEU A 27 -1.76 -18.37 9.33
C LEU A 27 -3.03 -19.19 9.57
N ASN A 28 -3.70 -19.65 8.51
CA ASN A 28 -4.90 -20.47 8.61
C ASN A 28 -4.67 -21.77 9.40
N ASP A 29 -3.51 -22.40 9.22
CA ASP A 29 -3.17 -23.62 9.96
C ASP A 29 -2.87 -23.36 11.44
N LEU A 30 -2.30 -22.21 11.77
CA LEU A 30 -2.09 -21.78 13.16
C LEU A 30 -3.44 -21.45 13.83
N LEU A 31 -4.34 -20.74 13.14
CA LEU A 31 -5.65 -20.36 13.67
C LEU A 31 -6.48 -21.58 14.11
N LYS A 32 -6.36 -22.73 13.41
CA LYS A 32 -7.06 -23.98 13.77
C LYS A 32 -6.60 -24.59 15.10
N GLN A 33 -5.42 -24.23 15.59
CA GLN A 33 -4.78 -24.85 16.77
C GLN A 33 -4.90 -24.00 18.04
N LEU A 34 -5.42 -22.78 17.92
CA LEU A 34 -5.48 -21.84 19.03
C LEU A 34 -6.76 -21.98 19.84
N SER A 35 -6.66 -21.70 21.15
CA SER A 35 -7.83 -21.58 22.01
C SER A 35 -8.62 -20.30 21.68
N PRO A 36 -9.91 -20.23 22.04
CA PRO A 36 -10.74 -19.05 21.80
C PRO A 36 -10.13 -17.76 22.37
N GLU A 37 -9.51 -17.80 23.54
CA GLU A 37 -8.89 -16.64 24.18
C GLU A 37 -7.68 -16.14 23.39
N ARG A 38 -6.89 -17.06 22.82
CA ARG A 38 -5.74 -16.71 21.98
C ARG A 38 -6.18 -16.20 20.62
N LEU A 39 -7.27 -16.72 20.07
CA LEU A 39 -7.89 -16.21 18.86
C LEU A 39 -8.39 -14.77 19.07
N GLN A 40 -9.01 -14.46 20.21
CA GLN A 40 -9.46 -13.10 20.52
C GLN A 40 -8.30 -12.11 20.51
N VAL A 41 -7.19 -12.44 21.18
CA VAL A 41 -5.98 -11.60 21.19
C VAL A 41 -5.43 -11.37 19.77
N LEU A 42 -5.48 -12.40 18.91
CA LEU A 42 -5.04 -12.29 17.52
C LEU A 42 -5.96 -11.41 16.68
N VAL A 43 -7.28 -11.47 16.92
CA VAL A 43 -8.26 -10.57 16.28
C VAL A 43 -8.00 -9.13 16.67
N ASP A 44 -7.82 -8.85 17.96
CA ASP A 44 -7.54 -7.51 18.46
C ASP A 44 -6.23 -6.96 17.88
N PHE A 45 -5.20 -7.81 17.78
CA PHE A 45 -3.92 -7.43 17.20
C PHE A 45 -4.01 -7.20 15.67
N ALA A 46 -4.75 -8.04 14.95
CA ALA A 46 -4.95 -7.86 13.51
C ALA A 46 -5.74 -6.58 13.20
N ALA A 47 -6.74 -6.25 14.02
CA ALA A 47 -7.48 -4.98 13.92
C ALA A 47 -6.53 -3.78 14.12
N TYR A 48 -5.67 -3.82 15.15
CA TYR A 48 -4.66 -2.79 15.36
C TYR A 48 -3.71 -2.63 14.16
N LEU A 49 -3.26 -3.73 13.55
CA LEU A 49 -2.40 -3.66 12.36
C LEU A 49 -3.11 -3.06 11.16
N ALA A 50 -4.38 -3.44 10.92
CA ALA A 50 -5.18 -2.88 9.83
C ALA A 50 -5.43 -1.37 10.03
N ASP A 51 -5.73 -0.96 11.26
CA ASP A 51 -5.89 0.45 11.61
C ASP A 51 -4.57 1.22 11.44
N THR A 52 -3.44 0.65 11.85
CA THR A 52 -2.12 1.29 11.71
C THR A 52 -1.68 1.40 10.24
N GLU A 53 -1.92 0.37 9.44
CA GLU A 53 -1.66 0.39 8.00
C GLU A 53 -2.50 1.48 7.31
N SER A 54 -3.77 1.63 7.73
CA SER A 54 -4.67 2.71 7.29
C SER A 54 -4.22 4.10 7.79
N GLU A 55 -3.73 4.20 9.02
CA GLU A 55 -3.22 5.45 9.61
C GLU A 55 -1.94 5.94 8.92
N THR A 56 -1.07 5.04 8.48
CA THR A 56 0.19 5.43 7.81
C THR A 56 -0.10 6.16 6.50
N ALA A 57 -1.07 5.70 5.72
CA ALA A 57 -1.55 6.41 4.52
C ALA A 57 -2.29 7.71 4.85
N THR A 58 -2.98 7.76 6.00
CA THR A 58 -3.72 8.94 6.44
C THR A 58 -2.79 10.04 6.97
N GLN A 59 -1.68 9.68 7.62
CA GLN A 59 -0.65 10.61 8.10
C GLN A 59 0.00 11.39 6.95
N GLU A 60 0.28 10.74 5.82
CA GLU A 60 0.82 11.41 4.62
C GLU A 60 -0.15 12.47 4.08
N LEU A 61 -1.45 12.18 4.08
CA LEU A 61 -2.48 13.12 3.63
C LEU A 61 -2.69 14.25 4.64
N LEU A 62 -2.69 13.95 5.95
CA LEU A 62 -2.80 14.95 7.02
C LEU A 62 -1.58 15.89 7.06
N ALA A 63 -0.40 15.42 6.64
CA ALA A 63 0.80 16.23 6.54
C ALA A 63 0.73 17.28 5.42
N ILE A 64 -0.22 17.19 4.48
CA ILE A 64 -0.41 18.18 3.41
C ILE A 64 -1.16 19.39 4.00
N PRO A 65 -0.50 20.56 4.15
CA PRO A 65 -1.14 21.72 4.78
C PRO A 65 -2.36 22.18 3.98
N GLY A 66 -3.48 22.37 4.67
CA GLY A 66 -4.72 22.89 4.07
C GLY A 66 -5.51 21.87 3.23
N LEU A 67 -5.12 20.59 3.22
CA LEU A 67 -5.80 19.57 2.42
C LEU A 67 -7.25 19.35 2.86
N LEU A 68 -7.50 19.27 4.17
CA LEU A 68 -8.85 19.03 4.72
C LEU A 68 -9.81 20.17 4.37
N GLU A 69 -9.33 21.42 4.48
CA GLU A 69 -10.08 22.62 4.11
C GLU A 69 -10.42 22.61 2.62
N ARG A 70 -9.45 22.24 1.77
CA ARG A 70 -9.66 22.11 0.31
C ARG A 70 -10.63 21.00 -0.03
N ILE A 71 -10.55 19.84 0.62
CA ILE A 71 -11.52 18.75 0.42
C ILE A 71 -12.92 19.22 0.79
N LYS A 72 -13.07 19.88 1.95
CA LYS A 72 -14.35 20.40 2.41
C LYS A 72 -14.93 21.46 1.46
N GLN A 73 -14.10 22.36 0.93
CA GLN A 73 -14.49 23.32 -0.10
C GLN A 73 -14.93 22.62 -1.39
N ASN A 74 -14.17 21.60 -1.83
CA ASN A 74 -14.46 20.85 -3.04
C ASN A 74 -15.75 20.02 -2.92
N GLN A 75 -16.12 19.55 -1.72
CA GLN A 75 -17.40 18.86 -1.52
C GLN A 75 -18.62 19.77 -1.68
N ALA A 76 -18.47 21.07 -1.42
CA ALA A 76 -19.50 22.06 -1.65
C ALA A 76 -19.54 22.57 -3.11
N THR A 77 -18.63 22.11 -3.97
CA THR A 77 -18.53 22.58 -5.36
C THR A 77 -19.71 22.06 -6.19
N PRO A 78 -20.48 22.94 -6.85
CA PRO A 78 -21.53 22.53 -7.77
C PRO A 78 -20.99 21.66 -8.91
N LYS A 79 -21.76 20.67 -9.34
CA LYS A 79 -21.38 19.78 -10.47
C LYS A 79 -21.16 20.53 -11.78
N THR A 80 -21.72 21.73 -11.92
CA THR A 80 -21.50 22.62 -13.08
C THR A 80 -20.05 23.06 -13.21
N ASP A 81 -19.30 23.06 -12.10
CA ASP A 81 -17.92 23.54 -12.04
C ASP A 81 -16.93 22.38 -12.16
N TYR A 82 -17.43 21.14 -12.37
CA TYR A 82 -16.60 19.97 -12.55
C TYR A 82 -16.01 19.94 -13.95
N THR A 83 -14.71 19.72 -14.04
CA THR A 83 -14.06 19.48 -15.33
C THR A 83 -14.06 17.99 -15.65
N ASN A 84 -14.54 17.62 -16.85
CA ASN A 84 -14.47 16.24 -17.31
C ASN A 84 -13.01 15.81 -17.47
N TRP A 85 -12.62 14.70 -16.85
CA TRP A 85 -11.23 14.23 -16.88
C TRP A 85 -10.68 14.00 -18.29
N ARG A 86 -11.53 13.72 -19.29
CA ARG A 86 -11.12 13.58 -20.70
C ARG A 86 -10.53 14.88 -21.25
N ASN A 87 -11.05 16.03 -20.80
CA ASN A 87 -10.57 17.34 -21.23
C ASN A 87 -9.23 17.70 -20.55
N ILE A 88 -8.99 17.22 -19.33
CA ILE A 88 -7.73 17.40 -18.60
C ILE A 88 -6.58 16.64 -19.28
N ARG A 89 -6.82 15.42 -19.76
CA ARG A 89 -5.79 14.62 -20.45
C ARG A 89 -5.39 15.21 -21.81
N SER A 90 -6.30 15.90 -22.49
CA SER A 90 -6.01 16.59 -23.75
C SER A 90 -5.02 17.74 -23.55
N ASP A 91 -5.10 18.43 -22.41
CA ASP A 91 -4.26 19.57 -22.09
C ASP A 91 -2.82 19.15 -21.72
N VAL A 92 -2.67 18.12 -20.88
CA VAL A 92 -1.37 17.57 -20.48
C VAL A 92 -0.60 16.97 -21.67
N LEU A 93 -1.32 16.37 -22.64
CA LEU A 93 -0.70 15.86 -23.87
C LEU A 93 -0.30 16.99 -24.83
N SER A 94 -1.05 18.10 -24.86
CA SER A 94 -0.73 19.27 -25.70
C SER A 94 0.44 20.09 -25.13
N SER A 95 0.59 20.14 -23.80
CA SER A 95 1.72 20.82 -23.13
C SER A 95 3.05 20.07 -23.23
N ARG A 96 3.07 18.80 -23.67
CA ARG A 96 4.30 17.99 -23.82
C ARG A 96 4.87 18.00 -25.24
N VAL A 97 4.25 18.74 -26.17
CA VAL A 97 4.64 18.84 -27.59
C VAL A 97 5.02 20.28 -27.97
N GLY A 98 5.37 21.12 -26.99
CA GLY A 98 5.93 22.47 -27.18
C GLY A 98 7.39 22.54 -26.78
#